data_AF-A0A257N7D5-F1
#
_entry.id   AF-A0A257N7D5-F1
#
_cell.length_a   1.000
_cell.length_b   1.000
_cell.length_c   1.000
_cell.angle_alpha   90.00
_cell.angle_beta   90.00
_cell.angle_gamma   90.00
#
_symmetry.space_group_name_H-M   'P 1'
#
loop_
_entity.id
_entity.type
_entity.pdbx_description
1 polymer ?
#
loop_
_entity_poly.entity_id
_entity_poly.type
_entity_poly.pdbx_seq_one_letter_code
_entity_poly.pdbx_strand_id
1 'polypeptide(L)' 'MNMKHIIALSGDIGGGKSSVATALQQLTGYEIIGTGTIQRSIAQQRGVTTLELNKISQTDRSIDDEIDSFVK' A
#
# COMPACT_ATOMS: atom_id res chain seq x y z
N MET A 1 -17.61 9.77 -19.21
CA MET A 1 -16.69 9.40 -18.11
C MET A 1 -16.47 7.90 -18.19
N ASN A 2 -15.24 7.44 -18.40
CA ASN A 2 -14.94 6.01 -18.27
C ASN A 2 -15.04 5.64 -16.78
N MET A 3 -15.89 4.67 -16.45
CA MET A 3 -15.99 4.14 -15.10
C MET A 3 -14.69 3.40 -14.77
N LYS A 4 -13.98 3.86 -13.74
CA LYS A 4 -12.86 3.11 -13.18
C LYS A 4 -13.44 1.96 -12.35
N HIS A 5 -13.05 0.73 -12.65
CA HIS A 5 -13.39 -0.44 -11.83
C HIS A 5 -12.37 -0.52 -10.70
N ILE A 6 -12.83 -0.31 -9.46
CA ILE A 6 -11.98 -0.33 -8.26
C ILE A 6 -12.35 -1.56 -7.43
N ILE A 7 -11.35 -2.34 -7.05
CA ILE A 7 -11.50 -3.49 -6.16
C ILE A 7 -10.79 -3.16 -4.85
N ALA A 8 -11.54 -3.04 -3.75
CA ALA A 8 -10.99 -2.82 -2.42
C ALA A 8 -10.79 -4.16 -1.69
N LEU A 9 -9.58 -4.40 -1.17
CA LEU A 9 -9.24 -5.61 -0.41
C LEU A 9 -8.98 -5.23 1.06
N SER A 10 -9.85 -5.70 1.97
CA SER A 10 -9.73 -5.53 3.42
C SER A 10 -9.48 -6.85 4.14
N GLY A 11 -8.97 -6.80 5.37
CA GLY A 11 -8.71 -7.99 6.19
C GLY A 11 -7.48 -7.82 7.09
N ASP A 12 -7.20 -8.81 7.93
CA ASP A 12 -6.17 -8.74 8.97
C ASP A 12 -4.74 -8.79 8.41
N ILE A 13 -3.78 -8.32 9.21
CA ILE A 13 -2.35 -8.44 8.93
C ILE A 13 -2.02 -9.93 8.79
N GLY A 14 -1.32 -10.30 7.70
CA GLY A 14 -1.03 -11.70 7.38
C GLY A 14 -2.17 -12.47 6.69
N GLY A 15 -3.36 -11.89 6.53
CA GLY A 15 -4.51 -12.53 5.88
C GLY A 15 -4.42 -12.71 4.35
N GLY A 16 -3.22 -12.61 3.76
CA GLY A 16 -3.01 -12.92 2.34
C GLY A 16 -3.43 -11.84 1.33
N LYS A 17 -3.89 -10.66 1.76
CA LYS A 17 -4.33 -9.56 0.88
C LYS A 17 -3.33 -9.22 -0.23
N SER A 18 -2.04 -9.10 0.12
CA SER A 18 -0.98 -8.82 -0.85
C SER A 18 -0.84 -9.93 -1.89
N SER A 19 -0.97 -11.20 -1.46
CA SER A 19 -0.91 -12.35 -2.37
C SER A 19 -2.10 -12.35 -3.33
N VAL A 20 -3.30 -12.06 -2.83
CA VAL A 20 -4.51 -11.95 -3.65
C VAL A 20 -4.42 -10.78 -4.63
N ALA A 21 -3.91 -9.62 -4.19
CA ALA A 21 -3.69 -8.46 -5.05
C ALA A 21 -2.73 -8.77 -6.21
N THR A 22 -1.62 -9.46 -5.94
CA THR A 22 -0.66 -9.90 -6.98
C THR A 22 -1.31 -10.84 -7.99
N ALA A 23 -2.09 -11.82 -7.53
CA ALA A 23 -2.80 -12.74 -8.42
C ALA A 23 -3.85 -12.00 -9.28
N LEU A 24 -4.59 -11.06 -8.68
CA LEU A 24 -5.55 -10.21 -9.39
C LEU A 24 -4.88 -9.41 -10.50
N GLN A 25 -3.76 -8.75 -10.21
CA GLN A 25 -3.00 -8.01 -11.21
C GLN A 25 -2.57 -8.90 -12.38
N GLN A 26 -2.08 -10.11 -12.12
CA GLN A 26 -1.67 -11.04 -13.17
C GLN A 26 -2.83 -11.47 -14.06
N LEU A 27 -4.05 -11.58 -13.51
CA LEU A 27 -5.24 -12.02 -14.22
C LEU A 27 -5.95 -10.90 -14.98
N THR A 28 -5.94 -9.67 -14.46
CA THR A 28 -6.75 -8.57 -15.00
C THR A 28 -5.94 -7.41 -15.59
N GLY A 29 -4.63 -7.36 -15.31
CA GLY A 29 -3.78 -6.22 -15.64
C GLY A 29 -4.04 -4.97 -14.79
N TYR A 30 -4.78 -5.09 -13.67
CA TYR A 30 -5.05 -3.94 -12.80
C TYR A 30 -3.77 -3.48 -12.08
N GLU A 31 -3.63 -2.17 -11.94
CA GLU A 31 -2.58 -1.59 -11.11
C GLU A 31 -2.93 -1.78 -9.62
N ILE A 32 -1.94 -2.21 -8.83
CA ILE A 32 -2.13 -2.41 -7.40
C ILE A 32 -1.80 -1.10 -6.70
N ILE A 33 -2.83 -0.38 -6.26
CA ILE A 33 -2.68 0.74 -5.34
C ILE A 33 -2.94 0.21 -3.94
N GLY A 34 -1.85 0.01 -3.17
CA GLY A 34 -1.93 -0.51 -1.81
C GLY A 34 -1.05 0.29 -0.87
N THR A 35 -1.65 0.85 0.17
CA THR A 35 -0.94 1.58 1.24
C THR A 35 0.21 0.75 1.83
N GLY A 36 0.01 -0.56 2.04
CA GLY A 36 1.08 -1.45 2.52
C GLY A 36 2.20 -1.74 1.52
N THR A 37 1.99 -1.51 0.22
CA THR A 37 3.07 -1.59 -0.80
C THR A 37 3.82 -0.27 -0.88
N ILE A 38 3.09 0.85 -0.87
CA ILE A 38 3.65 2.21 -0.79
C ILE A 38 4.53 2.33 0.47
N GLN A 39 4.01 1.96 1.63
CA GLN A 39 4.74 1.96 2.90
C GLN A 39 6.00 1.07 2.85
N ARG A 40 5.94 -0.09 2.19
CA ARG A 40 7.13 -0.94 1.97
C ARG A 40 8.17 -0.26 1.07
N SER A 41 7.73 0.41 0.01
CA SER A 41 8.63 1.14 -0.91
C SER A 41 9.29 2.33 -0.21
N ILE A 42 8.54 3.12 0.54
CA ILE A 42 9.07 4.24 1.34
C ILE A 42 10.06 3.70 2.40
N ALA A 43 9.74 2.59 3.05
CA ALA A 43 10.64 1.98 4.04
C ALA A 43 11.98 1.58 3.40
N GLN A 44 11.94 0.94 2.22
CA GLN A 44 13.14 0.61 1.45
C GLN A 44 13.94 1.85 1.04
N GLN A 45 13.27 2.91 0.57
CA GLN A 45 13.93 4.17 0.19
C GLN A 45 14.61 4.87 1.38
N ARG A 46 14.00 4.79 2.56
CA ARG A 46 14.53 5.36 3.81
C ARG A 46 15.52 4.44 4.53
N GLY A 47 15.77 3.24 4.02
CA GLY A 47 16.68 2.26 4.64
C GLY A 47 16.18 1.69 5.97
N VAL A 48 14.86 1.71 6.20
CA VAL A 48 14.21 1.20 7.42
C VAL A 48 13.31 0.01 7.11
N THR A 49 12.95 -0.76 8.12
CA THR A 49 11.94 -1.81 7.97
C THR A 49 10.53 -1.21 7.92
N THR A 50 9.58 -1.96 7.36
CA THR A 50 8.16 -1.57 7.35
C THR A 50 7.62 -1.34 8.76
N LEU A 51 8.09 -2.12 9.74
CA LEU A 51 7.69 -1.99 11.14
C LEU A 51 8.23 -0.70 11.76
N GLU A 52 9.48 -0.34 11.48
CA GLU A 52 10.06 0.93 11.94
C GLU A 52 9.35 2.11 11.29
N LEU A 53 9.08 2.04 9.98
CA LEU A 53 8.30 3.08 9.30
C LEU A 53 6.89 3.22 9.90
N ASN A 54 6.24 2.12 10.26
CA ASN A 54 4.94 2.13 10.94
C ASN A 54 4.99 2.76 12.34
N LYS A 55 6.11 2.60 13.06
CA LYS A 55 6.32 3.31 14.34
C LYS A 55 6.58 4.79 14.12
N ILE A 56 7.37 5.16 13.10
CA ILE A 56 7.66 6.55 12.75
C ILE A 56 6.37 7.27 12.35
N SER A 57 5.49 6.64 11.57
CA SER A 57 4.21 7.24 11.14
C SER A 57 3.27 7.55 12.31
N GLN A 58 3.43 6.91 13.47
CA GLN A 58 2.64 7.24 14.67
C GLN A 58 3.04 8.58 15.30
N THR A 59 4.26 9.06 15.05
CA THR A 59 4.81 10.29 15.65
C THR A 59 5.16 11.37 14.63
N ASP A 60 5.31 11.01 13.37
CA ASP A 60 5.65 11.91 12.27
C ASP A 60 4.58 11.85 11.17
N ARG A 61 3.78 12.91 11.13
CA ARG A 61 2.66 13.06 10.18
C ARG A 61 3.12 13.20 8.72
N SER A 62 4.38 13.58 8.48
CA SER A 62 4.89 13.70 7.11
C SER A 62 4.91 12.37 6.37
N ILE A 63 5.01 11.24 7.09
CA ILE A 63 4.93 9.90 6.52
C ILE A 63 3.50 9.60 6.04
N ASP A 64 2.49 9.96 6.83
CA ASP A 64 1.08 9.78 6.46
C ASP A 64 0.73 10.66 5.25
N ASP A 65 1.16 11.92 5.25
CA ASP A 65 0.96 12.84 4.13
C ASP A 65 1.63 12.32 2.84
N GLU A 66 2.82 11.73 2.95
CA GLU A 66 3.53 11.10 1.85
C GLU A 66 2.74 9.89 1.31
N ILE A 67 2.27 8.99 2.17
CA ILE A 67 1.47 7.82 1.77
C ILE A 67 0.16 8.25 1.08
N ASP A 68 -0.53 9.23 1.64
CA ASP A 68 -1.79 9.76 1.08
C ASP A 68 -1.59 10.39 -0.31
N SER A 69 -0.41 10.95 -0.59
CA SER A 69 -0.09 11.51 -1.92
C SER A 69 -0.04 10.46 -3.02
N PHE A 70 0.24 9.19 -2.69
CA PHE A 70 0.26 8.08 -3.67
C PHE A 70 -1.12 7.50 -3.98
N VAL A 71 -2.15 7.82 -3.17
CA VAL A 71 -3.50 7.25 -3.29
C VAL A 71 -4.50 8.22 -3.92
N LYS A 72 -4.16 9.52 -4.00
CA LYS A 72 -5.01 10.59 -4.55
C LYS A 72 -5.02 10.67 -6.07
#